data_AF-A0A966LD20-F1
#
_entry.id   AF-A0A966LD20-F1
#
_cell.length_a   1.000
_cell.length_b   1.000
_cell.length_c   1.000
_cell.angle_alpha   90.00
_cell.angle_beta   90.00
_cell.angle_gamma   90.00
#
_symmetry.space_group_name_H-M   'P 1'
#
loop_
_entity.id
_entity.type
_entity.pdbx_description
1 polymer ?
#
loop_
_entity_poly.entity_id
_entity_poly.type
_entity_poly.pdbx_seq_one_letter_code
_entity_poly.pdbx_strand_id
1 'polypeptide(L)'
;VPADRVDPDNLPPGRIIEFNGTMLGKLVEQHGGVYTLHEGIADDLDHICEVIVQAVRACDLVLVIGGSSAGARDFTRAALARVGEVLVH
;
A
#
# COMPACT_ATOMS: atom_id res chain seq x y z
N VAL A 1 -9.23 -9.64 10.27
CA VAL A 1 -8.37 -9.18 11.39
C VAL A 1 -7.70 -7.92 10.88
N PRO A 2 -7.68 -6.79 11.60
CA PRO A 2 -6.94 -5.64 11.10
C PRO A 2 -5.47 -6.05 10.86
N ALA A 3 -4.89 -5.60 9.75
CA ALA A 3 -3.57 -6.04 9.28
C ALA A 3 -2.42 -5.66 10.23
N ASP A 4 -2.72 -4.92 11.31
CA ASP A 4 -1.82 -4.49 12.38
C ASP A 4 -1.53 -5.58 13.43
N ARG A 5 -2.21 -6.74 13.38
CA ARG A 5 -2.03 -7.83 14.36
C ARG A 5 -1.14 -8.96 13.85
N VAL A 6 0.09 -8.62 13.46
CA VAL A 6 1.15 -9.62 13.35
C VAL A 6 1.78 -9.79 14.72
N ASP A 7 1.78 -11.01 15.26
CA ASP A 7 2.44 -11.32 16.53
C ASP A 7 3.96 -11.09 16.38
N PRO A 8 4.54 -10.09 17.09
CA PRO A 8 5.96 -9.80 17.00
C PRO A 8 6.83 -10.98 17.41
N ASP A 9 6.32 -11.85 18.28
CA ASP A 9 7.02 -13.01 18.81
C ASP A 9 6.96 -14.22 17.86
N ASN A 10 6.17 -14.14 16.78
CA ASN A 10 5.98 -15.23 15.81
C ASN A 10 6.09 -14.76 14.36
N LEU A 11 7.12 -13.96 14.05
CA LEU A 11 7.39 -13.48 12.70
C LEU A 11 8.27 -14.50 11.92
N PRO A 12 7.84 -14.98 10.74
CA PRO A 12 8.67 -15.86 9.93
C PRO A 12 10.00 -15.19 9.53
N PRO A 13 11.12 -15.95 9.41
CA PRO A 13 12.40 -15.39 8.96
C PRO A 13 12.27 -14.60 7.64
N GLY A 14 12.79 -13.38 7.61
CA GLY A 14 12.77 -12.51 6.43
C GLY A 14 11.47 -11.72 6.22
N ARG A 15 10.47 -11.86 7.11
CA ARG A 15 9.30 -10.96 7.15
C ARG A 15 9.61 -9.75 8.03
N ILE A 16 8.95 -8.64 7.72
CA ILE A 16 8.98 -7.39 8.48
C ILE A 16 7.52 -7.04 8.78
N ILE A 17 7.26 -6.48 9.96
CA ILE A 17 5.93 -5.96 10.31
C ILE A 17 5.69 -4.68 9.50
N GLU A 18 4.60 -4.63 8.76
CA GLU A 18 4.17 -3.43 8.05
C GLU A 18 3.62 -2.42 9.08
N PHE A 19 4.30 -1.28 9.22
CA PHE A 19 3.95 -0.25 10.19
C PHE A 19 3.47 1.05 9.54
N ASN A 20 3.92 1.34 8.31
CA ASN A 20 3.69 2.62 7.65
C ASN A 20 2.21 2.81 7.32
N GLY A 21 1.52 1.76 6.85
CA GLY A 21 0.09 1.80 6.56
C GLY A 21 -0.74 2.06 7.80
N THR A 22 -0.41 1.40 8.91
CA THR A 22 -1.06 1.64 10.19
C THR A 22 -0.81 3.07 10.69
N MET A 23 0.43 3.55 10.64
CA MET A 23 0.79 4.91 11.05
C MET A 23 0.05 5.97 10.24
N LEU A 24 0.05 5.86 8.91
CA LEU A 24 -0.64 6.80 8.01
C LEU A 24 -2.16 6.75 8.21
N GLY A 25 -2.74 5.56 8.38
CA GLY A 25 -4.16 5.41 8.70
C GLY A 25 -4.56 6.11 10.00
N LYS A 26 -3.74 5.96 11.06
CA LYS A 26 -3.97 6.66 12.33
C LYS A 26 -3.83 8.18 12.19
N LEU A 27 -2.89 8.67 11.37
CA LEU A 27 -2.80 10.10 11.07
C LEU A 27 -4.05 10.61 10.34
N VAL A 28 -4.62 9.83 9.41
CA VAL A 28 -5.89 10.17 8.75
C VAL A 28 -7.04 10.24 9.77
N GLU A 29 -7.16 9.26 10.67
CA GLU A 29 -8.17 9.29 11.75
C GLU A 29 -8.01 10.51 12.66
N GLN A 30 -6.78 10.84 13.04
CA GLN A 30 -6.50 12.01 13.91
C GLN A 30 -6.97 13.33 13.30
N HIS A 31 -7.08 13.40 11.97
CA HIS A 31 -7.56 14.58 11.25
C HIS A 31 -9.03 14.45 10.81
N GLY A 32 -9.77 13.48 11.38
CA GLY A 32 -11.21 13.30 11.14
C GLY A 32 -11.56 12.52 9.87
N GLY A 33 -10.58 11.93 9.20
CA GLY A 33 -10.80 11.06 8.04
C GLY A 33 -11.12 9.62 8.44
N VAL A 34 -11.54 8.83 7.46
CA VAL A 34 -11.67 7.37 7.56
C VAL A 34 -10.66 6.73 6.61
N TYR A 35 -10.07 5.60 7.01
CA TYR A 35 -9.13 4.88 6.16
C TYR A 35 -9.50 3.40 6.07
N THR A 36 -9.13 2.79 4.95
CA THR A 36 -9.13 1.34 4.76
C THR A 36 -7.68 0.90 4.53
N LEU A 37 -7.24 -0.12 5.25
CA LEU A 37 -5.91 -0.69 5.09
C LEU A 37 -6.01 -2.00 4.30
N HIS A 38 -5.26 -2.09 3.20
CA HIS A 38 -5.10 -3.32 2.44
C HIS A 38 -3.92 -4.12 3.00
N GLU A 39 -4.08 -5.44 3.07
CA GLU A 39 -2.96 -6.34 3.40
C GLU A 39 -1.88 -6.30 2.31
N GLY A 40 -0.67 -6.77 2.63
CA GLY A 40 0.45 -6.79 1.69
C GLY A 40 0.10 -7.50 0.38
N ILE A 41 0.23 -6.77 -0.73
CA ILE A 41 -0.04 -7.24 -2.09
C ILE A 41 1.25 -7.88 -2.64
N ALA A 42 1.12 -8.98 -3.37
CA ALA A 42 2.26 -9.59 -4.05
C ALA A 42 2.82 -8.66 -5.15
N ASP A 43 4.11 -8.77 -5.44
CA ASP A 43 4.79 -8.03 -6.52
C ASP A 43 4.36 -8.56 -7.91
N ASP A 44 3.13 -8.26 -8.29
CA ASP A 44 2.52 -8.58 -9.58
C ASP A 44 1.86 -7.32 -10.15
N LEU A 45 2.33 -6.89 -11.33
CA LEU A 45 1.93 -5.60 -11.90
C LEU A 45 0.42 -5.52 -12.18
N ASP A 46 -0.18 -6.57 -12.74
CA ASP A 46 -1.59 -6.57 -13.11
C ASP A 46 -2.46 -6.55 -11.86
N HIS A 47 -2.12 -7.35 -10.84
CA HIS A 47 -2.82 -7.36 -9.56
C HIS A 47 -2.71 -6.01 -8.83
N ILE A 48 -1.53 -5.38 -8.82
CA ILE A 48 -1.35 -4.04 -8.23
C ILE A 48 -2.26 -3.02 -8.94
N CYS A 49 -2.32 -3.05 -10.28
CA CYS A 49 -3.19 -2.17 -11.06
C CYS A 49 -4.67 -2.38 -10.70
N GLU A 50 -5.11 -3.64 -10.61
CA GLU A 50 -6.49 -3.98 -10.25
C GLU A 50 -6.84 -3.44 -8.85
N VAL A 51 -5.98 -3.65 -7.86
CA VAL A 51 -6.22 -3.16 -6.50
C VAL A 51 -6.29 -1.64 -6.45
N ILE A 52 -5.39 -0.93 -7.14
CA ILE A 52 -5.44 0.54 -7.22
C ILE A 52 -6.77 0.99 -7.83
N VAL A 53 -7.20 0.38 -8.95
CA VAL A 53 -8.46 0.73 -9.63
C VAL A 53 -9.69 0.46 -8.75
N GLN A 54 -9.67 -0.57 -7.93
CA GLN A 54 -10.76 -0.80 -6.96
C GLN A 54 -10.72 0.23 -5.82
N ALA A 55 -9.54 0.53 -5.29
CA ALA A 55 -9.37 1.47 -4.18
C ALA A 55 -9.85 2.89 -4.54
N VAL A 56 -9.52 3.39 -5.74
CA VAL A 56 -9.96 4.73 -6.20
C VAL A 56 -11.48 4.85 -6.36
N ARG A 57 -12.21 3.75 -6.46
CA ARG A 57 -13.68 3.77 -6.50
C ARG A 57 -14.31 3.91 -5.12
N ALA A 58 -13.57 3.56 -4.07
CA ALA A 58 -14.05 3.52 -2.69
C ALA A 58 -13.45 4.63 -1.82
N CYS A 59 -12.40 5.32 -2.29
CA CYS A 59 -11.64 6.29 -1.51
C CYS A 59 -11.37 7.57 -2.30
N ASP A 60 -11.37 8.70 -1.60
CA ASP A 60 -11.01 10.01 -2.17
C ASP A 60 -9.50 10.16 -2.39
N LEU A 61 -8.70 9.43 -1.60
CA LEU A 61 -7.24 9.42 -1.67
C LEU A 61 -6.73 7.98 -1.48
N VAL A 62 -5.85 7.54 -2.37
CA VAL A 62 -5.18 6.24 -2.27
C VAL A 62 -3.69 6.48 -2.02
N LEU A 63 -3.20 5.97 -0.89
CA LEU A 63 -1.79 5.98 -0.54
C LEU A 63 -1.20 4.61 -0.85
N VAL A 64 -0.27 4.53 -1.81
CA VAL A 64 0.42 3.29 -2.14
C VAL A 64 1.73 3.24 -1.35
N ILE A 65 1.87 2.22 -0.52
CA ILE A 65 3.04 1.99 0.32
C ILE A 65 3.74 0.74 -0.21
N GLY A 66 4.80 0.93 -1.00
CA GLY A 66 5.49 -0.14 -1.72
C GLY A 66 6.95 0.23 -1.97
N GLY A 67 7.82 -0.78 -1.98
CA GLY A 67 9.27 -0.66 -1.78
C GLY A 67 9.99 0.34 -2.69
N SER A 68 10.91 1.12 -2.09
CA SER A 68 11.87 1.92 -2.85
C SER A 68 12.87 0.99 -3.51
N SER A 69 12.67 0.72 -4.80
CA SER A 69 13.76 0.19 -5.60
C SER A 69 13.74 0.93 -6.91
N ALA A 70 14.59 1.96 -7.01
CA ALA A 70 14.95 2.64 -8.25
C ALA A 70 15.70 1.68 -9.22
N GLY A 71 15.15 0.49 -9.43
CA GLY A 71 15.72 -0.65 -10.14
C GLY A 71 14.63 -1.47 -10.85
N ALA A 72 15.01 -2.64 -11.38
CA ALA A 72 14.19 -3.43 -12.31
C ALA A 72 12.86 -3.99 -11.74
N ARG A 73 12.46 -3.63 -10.51
CA ARG A 73 11.26 -4.11 -9.82
C ARG A 73 10.41 -2.97 -9.22
N ASP A 74 10.51 -1.74 -9.75
CA ASP A 74 9.58 -0.68 -9.37
C ASP A 74 8.20 -0.91 -10.01
N PHE A 75 7.41 -1.77 -9.39
CA PHE A 75 6.03 -2.02 -9.79
C PHE A 75 5.11 -0.85 -9.47
N THR A 76 5.47 0.00 -8.50
CA THR A 76 4.65 1.14 -8.07
C THR A 76 4.56 2.18 -9.18
N ARG A 77 5.70 2.65 -9.70
CA ARG A 77 5.72 3.62 -10.80
C ARG A 77 5.04 3.06 -12.05
N ALA A 78 5.34 1.81 -12.39
CA ALA A 78 4.78 1.16 -13.57
C ALA A 78 3.24 1.01 -13.47
N ALA A 79 2.73 0.63 -12.29
CA ALA A 79 1.30 0.51 -12.06
C ALA A 79 0.61 1.88 -12.13
N LEU A 80 1.15 2.89 -11.44
CA LEU A 80 0.60 4.25 -11.44
C LEU A 80 0.56 4.86 -12.84
N ALA A 81 1.61 4.66 -13.65
CA ALA A 81 1.65 5.11 -15.04
C ALA A 81 0.68 4.35 -15.96
N ARG A 82 0.26 3.13 -15.59
CA ARG A 82 -0.68 2.32 -16.37
C ARG A 82 -2.14 2.67 -16.08
N VAL A 83 -2.46 2.98 -14.83
CA VAL A 83 -3.83 3.26 -14.38
C VAL A 83 -4.13 4.75 -14.24
N GLY A 84 -3.13 5.61 -14.44
CA GLY A 84 -3.25 7.05 -14.31
C GLY A 84 -2.04 7.80 -14.86
N GLU A 85 -1.79 8.99 -14.32
CA GLU A 85 -0.72 9.89 -14.73
C GLU A 85 0.27 10.10 -13.58
N VAL A 86 1.56 9.94 -13.87
CA VAL A 86 2.63 10.22 -12.91
C VAL A 86 3.14 11.64 -13.14
N LEU A 87 2.82 12.54 -12.21
CA LEU A 87 3.20 13.95 -12.30
C LEU A 87 4.66 14.20 -11.88
N VAL A 88 5.15 13.45 -10.88
CA VAL A 88 6.50 13.55 -10.31
C VAL A 88 6.97 12.16 -9.89
N HIS A 89 8.26 11.86 -10.08
CA HIS A 89 8.92 10.65 -9.60
C HIS A 89 10.36 10.95 -9.20
#